data_AF-A0A951SXE5-F1
#
_entry.id   AF-A0A951SXE5-F1
#
_cell.length_a   1.000
_cell.length_b   1.000
_cell.length_c   1.000
_cell.angle_alpha   90.00
_cell.angle_beta   90.00
_cell.angle_gamma   90.00
#
_symmetry.space_group_name_H-M   'P 1'
#
loop_
_entity.id
_entity.type
_entity.pdbx_description
1 polymer ?
#
loop_
_entity_poly.entity_id
_entity_poly.type
_entity_poly.pdbx_seq_one_letter_code
_entity_poly.pdbx_strand_id
1 'polypeptide(L)'
;MRIQRLTFHTLSTITLGLFLTTSILGQEAYTVKTVPNPKTINNTWVSDPGSLITEADKSSINQFIDTIEQQTTAEIAVVVLPSIGDEVPKDFAVSLFNTWGIGKREKDNGLLLLIVMDQRRWEFETGYGLEGDLPDITLKRIGESKLVPGLRSNQIGRGIFDSIEAVAAKLNVANTGENSLTMYTDTGGVGGKVSDKFTDTTDNSPSYFEDESYEQNIFGLSRGDQEFYLLIIGIYAAIVILITLINLIKPRRKDDKKKSSRLTVLKYGFYWLLPAIVVLSLVYAANFGLFSAIYYPISAAWAAIKRWLNIQKAVGFGGDPYTIYQKLRSTNGAGLWTLAVIFPIPVAFIAIYFARKLRSLRLTPRICPTCNTQLTRLDEQADDFFLDKGQVKEEQLGSVDYDVWHCNKCNYVKILPYDAYFTSYNPCPSCNYKTYHTAADRTIVSPTCSSSGTGEREYKCKHCNYSKTETYHIPARDCSSSSSSSGSSYSSGGSYSSGGGGSFGGGRSGGGGAGGSW
;
A
#
# COMPACT_ATOMS: atom_id res chain seq x y z
N MET A 1 67.14 20.74 -23.87
CA MET A 1 66.31 20.42 -25.05
C MET A 1 66.57 18.97 -25.42
N ARG A 2 65.50 18.17 -25.63
CA ARG A 2 65.43 16.70 -25.96
C ARG A 2 65.75 15.73 -24.81
N ILE A 3 64.79 15.04 -24.18
CA ILE A 3 63.83 13.97 -24.61
C ILE A 3 64.54 12.69 -25.07
N GLN A 4 64.43 11.59 -24.30
CA GLN A 4 63.76 10.32 -24.67
C GLN A 4 64.14 9.14 -23.76
N ARG A 5 63.16 8.21 -23.64
CA ARG A 5 63.22 6.78 -23.25
C ARG A 5 62.70 6.45 -21.85
N LEU A 6 61.50 5.89 -21.78
CA LEU A 6 61.23 4.53 -21.30
C LEU A 6 59.71 4.24 -21.37
N THR A 7 59.28 3.51 -22.40
CA THR A 7 57.93 2.91 -22.47
C THR A 7 58.05 1.56 -23.18
N PHE A 8 58.30 0.49 -22.44
CA PHE A 8 58.15 -0.90 -22.91
C PHE A 8 58.40 -1.82 -21.70
N HIS A 9 57.36 -2.26 -20.97
CA HIS A 9 57.39 -3.51 -20.18
C HIS A 9 56.09 -3.97 -19.47
N THR A 10 54.92 -3.36 -19.70
CA THR A 10 53.70 -3.73 -18.95
C THR A 10 52.57 -4.33 -19.80
N LEU A 11 52.88 -5.00 -20.92
CA LEU A 11 51.88 -5.51 -21.87
C LEU A 11 51.85 -7.05 -22.02
N SER A 12 52.47 -7.82 -21.11
CA SER A 12 52.62 -9.28 -21.27
C SER A 12 51.83 -10.16 -20.29
N THR A 13 50.94 -9.63 -19.45
CA THR A 13 50.25 -10.44 -18.42
C THR A 13 48.75 -10.16 -18.30
N ILE A 14 48.04 -9.89 -19.40
CA ILE A 14 46.57 -9.68 -19.42
C ILE A 14 45.87 -10.65 -20.40
N THR A 15 46.40 -11.87 -20.57
CA THR A 15 45.81 -12.86 -21.51
C THR A 15 45.50 -14.22 -20.88
N LEU A 16 45.49 -14.35 -19.55
CA LEU A 16 45.13 -15.62 -18.90
C LEU A 16 44.31 -15.39 -17.61
N GLY A 17 43.09 -14.91 -17.79
CA GLY A 17 42.09 -14.79 -16.71
C GLY A 17 40.66 -14.70 -17.24
N LEU A 18 40.45 -15.12 -18.50
CA LEU A 18 39.14 -15.27 -19.11
C LEU A 18 38.73 -16.73 -18.89
N PHE A 19 37.78 -16.96 -17.98
CA PHE A 19 37.00 -18.17 -17.69
C PHE A 19 36.92 -18.45 -16.18
N LEU A 20 36.11 -17.67 -15.46
CA LEU A 20 35.18 -18.21 -14.46
C LEU A 20 34.16 -17.13 -14.08
N THR A 21 33.14 -16.97 -14.92
CA THR A 21 31.93 -16.23 -14.59
C THR A 21 31.08 -17.10 -13.66
N THR A 22 31.15 -16.87 -12.35
CA THR A 22 30.13 -17.35 -11.42
C THR A 22 29.08 -16.27 -11.25
N SER A 23 27.93 -16.49 -11.89
CA SER A 23 26.71 -15.70 -11.76
C SER A 23 26.33 -15.51 -10.29
N ILE A 24 26.29 -14.27 -9.81
CA ILE A 24 25.64 -13.95 -8.54
C ILE A 24 24.16 -13.76 -8.85
N LEU A 25 23.36 -14.76 -8.49
CA LEU A 25 21.89 -14.72 -8.54
C LEU A 25 21.41 -13.69 -7.52
N GLY A 26 20.79 -12.60 -7.98
CA GLY A 26 19.96 -11.77 -7.13
C GLY A 26 18.75 -12.59 -6.66
N GLN A 27 18.36 -12.45 -5.39
CA GLN A 27 17.20 -13.15 -4.84
C GLN A 27 15.93 -12.57 -5.50
N GLU A 28 15.33 -13.32 -6.43
CA GLU A 28 14.14 -12.90 -7.18
C GLU A 28 12.92 -12.82 -6.25
N ALA A 29 12.18 -11.70 -6.34
CA ALA A 29 10.89 -11.55 -5.69
C ALA A 29 9.80 -12.27 -6.50
N TYR A 30 8.91 -12.99 -5.81
CA TYR A 30 7.81 -13.70 -6.46
C TYR A 30 6.62 -12.77 -6.70
N THR A 31 6.03 -12.89 -7.89
CA THR A 31 4.74 -12.28 -8.26
C THR A 31 3.69 -13.37 -8.35
N VAL A 32 2.40 -13.01 -8.31
CA VAL A 32 1.29 -13.97 -8.45
C VAL A 32 1.43 -14.89 -9.67
N LYS A 33 2.05 -14.42 -10.76
CA LYS A 33 2.27 -15.20 -11.99
C LYS A 33 3.51 -16.09 -11.95
N THR A 34 4.50 -15.78 -11.10
CA THR A 34 5.76 -16.52 -11.01
C THR A 34 5.78 -17.55 -9.88
N VAL A 35 4.84 -17.47 -8.91
CA VAL A 35 4.67 -18.54 -7.92
C VAL A 35 4.25 -19.83 -8.65
N PRO A 36 5.03 -20.92 -8.53
CA PRO A 36 4.73 -22.17 -9.22
C PRO A 36 3.47 -22.81 -8.63
N ASN A 37 2.45 -23.03 -9.47
CA ASN A 37 1.22 -23.68 -9.04
C ASN A 37 1.43 -25.20 -8.91
N PRO A 38 1.36 -25.77 -7.69
CA PRO A 38 1.73 -27.17 -7.45
C PRO A 38 0.74 -28.15 -8.11
N LYS A 39 -0.54 -27.78 -8.26
CA LYS A 39 -1.53 -28.63 -8.95
C LYS A 39 -1.17 -28.85 -10.42
N THR A 40 -0.68 -27.80 -11.07
CA THR A 40 -0.30 -27.85 -12.49
C THR A 40 1.03 -28.55 -12.73
N ILE A 41 1.94 -28.52 -11.76
CA ILE A 41 3.30 -29.05 -11.91
C ILE A 41 3.37 -30.54 -11.59
N ASN A 42 2.82 -30.93 -10.44
CA ASN A 42 2.92 -32.31 -9.94
C ASN A 42 1.64 -32.79 -9.22
N ASN A 43 0.53 -32.07 -9.39
CA ASN A 43 -0.76 -32.37 -8.77
C ASN A 43 -0.74 -32.40 -7.23
N THR A 44 0.14 -31.61 -6.59
CA THR A 44 0.22 -31.49 -5.13
C THR A 44 -0.36 -30.16 -4.62
N TRP A 45 -0.30 -29.90 -3.31
CA TRP A 45 -0.95 -28.77 -2.63
C TRP A 45 0.03 -27.71 -2.08
N VAL A 46 1.29 -28.07 -1.91
CA VAL A 46 2.33 -27.21 -1.31
C VAL A 46 3.24 -26.62 -2.39
N SER A 47 3.36 -25.30 -2.41
CA SER A 47 4.35 -24.56 -3.20
C SER A 47 5.39 -23.91 -2.30
N ASP A 48 6.61 -24.42 -2.37
CA ASP A 48 7.79 -23.88 -1.68
C ASP A 48 8.98 -23.82 -2.66
N PRO A 49 9.03 -22.79 -3.53
CA PRO A 49 10.13 -22.61 -4.47
C PRO A 49 11.42 -22.11 -3.82
N GLY A 50 11.36 -21.64 -2.57
CA GLY A 50 12.52 -21.21 -1.79
C GLY A 50 13.22 -22.33 -1.04
N SER A 51 12.69 -23.57 -1.07
CA SER A 51 13.17 -24.70 -0.27
C SER A 51 13.27 -24.36 1.22
N LEU A 52 12.25 -23.66 1.73
CA LEU A 52 12.17 -23.16 3.11
C LEU A 52 11.64 -24.21 4.09
N ILE A 53 11.00 -25.27 3.59
CA ILE A 53 10.57 -26.42 4.38
C ILE A 53 11.17 -27.72 3.83
N THR A 54 11.32 -28.73 4.69
CA THR A 54 11.92 -30.01 4.29
C THR A 54 11.00 -30.78 3.36
N GLU A 55 11.57 -31.61 2.48
CA GLU A 55 10.77 -32.48 1.59
C GLU A 55 9.90 -33.47 2.37
N ALA A 56 10.36 -33.91 3.55
CA ALA A 56 9.56 -34.74 4.46
C ALA A 56 8.31 -34.00 4.94
N ASP A 57 8.45 -32.74 5.36
CA ASP A 57 7.30 -31.91 5.77
C ASP A 57 6.34 -31.66 4.60
N LYS A 58 6.86 -31.33 3.41
CA LYS A 58 6.02 -31.15 2.20
C LYS A 58 5.21 -32.40 1.91
N SER A 59 5.84 -33.58 1.97
CA SER A 59 5.19 -34.86 1.75
C SER A 59 4.06 -35.10 2.76
N SER A 60 4.33 -34.91 4.04
CA SER A 60 3.35 -35.09 5.12
C SER A 60 2.18 -34.11 5.01
N ILE A 61 2.46 -32.84 4.69
CA ILE A 61 1.43 -31.81 4.50
C ILE A 61 0.56 -32.16 3.28
N ASN A 62 1.17 -32.52 2.15
CA ASN A 62 0.44 -32.89 0.93
C ASN A 62 -0.48 -34.10 1.17
N GLN A 63 0.03 -35.16 1.79
CA GLN A 63 -0.74 -36.37 2.09
C GLN A 63 -1.92 -36.07 3.02
N PHE A 64 -1.72 -35.18 3.99
CA PHE A 64 -2.80 -34.81 4.91
C PHE A 64 -3.86 -33.95 4.22
N ILE A 65 -3.46 -33.00 3.37
CA ILE A 65 -4.41 -32.22 2.55
C ILE A 65 -5.19 -33.14 1.59
N ASP A 66 -4.56 -34.15 0.99
CA ASP A 66 -5.25 -35.16 0.17
C ASP A 66 -6.35 -35.88 0.97
N THR A 67 -6.08 -36.20 2.22
CA THR A 67 -7.07 -36.83 3.12
C THR A 67 -8.25 -35.90 3.39
N ILE A 68 -7.98 -34.61 3.61
CA ILE A 68 -9.02 -33.60 3.81
C ILE A 68 -9.88 -33.46 2.55
N GLU A 69 -9.26 -33.38 1.37
CA GLU A 69 -9.97 -33.24 0.09
C GLU A 69 -10.86 -34.47 -0.18
N GLN A 70 -10.37 -35.68 0.08
CA GLN A 70 -11.14 -36.91 -0.10
C GLN A 70 -12.37 -36.99 0.83
N GLN A 71 -12.26 -36.49 2.06
CA GLN A 71 -13.34 -36.56 3.05
C GLN A 71 -14.34 -35.40 2.95
N THR A 72 -13.87 -34.20 2.56
CA THR A 72 -14.66 -32.95 2.66
C THR A 72 -14.88 -32.27 1.32
N THR A 73 -14.15 -32.67 0.28
CA THR A 73 -14.02 -31.99 -1.02
C THR A 73 -13.36 -30.61 -0.97
N ALA A 74 -12.93 -30.14 0.22
CA ALA A 74 -12.26 -28.85 0.37
C ALA A 74 -10.85 -28.89 -0.21
N GLU A 75 -10.46 -27.84 -0.91
CA GLU A 75 -9.13 -27.72 -1.52
C GLU A 75 -8.28 -26.74 -0.70
N ILE A 76 -7.19 -27.23 -0.12
CA ILE A 76 -6.28 -26.41 0.69
C ILE A 76 -4.96 -26.26 -0.06
N ALA A 77 -4.47 -25.03 -0.21
CA ALA A 77 -3.15 -24.75 -0.77
C ALA A 77 -2.24 -24.11 0.29
N VAL A 78 -0.97 -24.47 0.28
CA VAL A 78 0.06 -23.89 1.16
C VAL A 78 1.15 -23.28 0.30
N VAL A 79 1.51 -22.04 0.57
CA VAL A 79 2.50 -21.29 -0.20
C VAL A 79 3.50 -20.65 0.74
N VAL A 80 4.77 -21.02 0.62
CA VAL A 80 5.87 -20.49 1.44
C VAL A 80 6.87 -19.80 0.52
N LEU A 81 7.06 -18.49 0.70
CA LEU A 81 7.88 -17.66 -0.19
C LEU A 81 8.97 -16.93 0.57
N PRO A 82 10.19 -16.83 0.01
CA PRO A 82 11.25 -16.04 0.62
C PRO A 82 10.92 -14.54 0.60
N SER A 83 10.37 -14.03 -0.51
CA SER A 83 9.95 -12.64 -0.68
C SER A 83 8.91 -12.48 -1.78
N ILE A 84 8.00 -11.51 -1.61
CA ILE A 84 7.10 -10.98 -2.64
C ILE A 84 7.45 -9.54 -3.03
N GLY A 85 8.63 -9.06 -2.63
CA GLY A 85 9.02 -7.66 -2.75
C GLY A 85 8.16 -6.75 -1.86
N ASP A 86 7.72 -5.63 -2.41
CA ASP A 86 6.95 -4.60 -1.69
C ASP A 86 5.43 -4.81 -1.75
N GLU A 87 4.95 -5.95 -2.28
CA GLU A 87 3.53 -6.25 -2.32
C GLU A 87 2.92 -6.50 -0.92
N VAL A 88 1.64 -6.17 -0.76
CA VAL A 88 0.90 -6.38 0.49
C VAL A 88 0.47 -7.87 0.58
N PRO A 89 0.87 -8.63 1.63
CA PRO A 89 0.60 -10.06 1.70
C PRO A 89 -0.87 -10.46 1.58
N LYS A 90 -1.79 -9.67 2.15
CA LYS A 90 -3.23 -9.93 2.05
C LYS A 90 -3.73 -9.78 0.61
N ASP A 91 -3.35 -8.71 -0.09
CA ASP A 91 -3.75 -8.48 -1.49
C ASP A 91 -3.12 -9.53 -2.42
N PHE A 92 -1.88 -9.94 -2.13
CA PHE A 92 -1.19 -11.03 -2.81
C PHE A 92 -1.92 -12.36 -2.62
N ALA A 93 -2.31 -12.70 -1.38
CA ALA A 93 -3.04 -13.94 -1.07
C ALA A 93 -4.39 -14.01 -1.80
N VAL A 94 -5.18 -12.92 -1.77
CA VAL A 94 -6.46 -12.83 -2.50
C VAL A 94 -6.23 -13.01 -4.01
N SER A 95 -5.23 -12.34 -4.56
CA SER A 95 -4.92 -12.40 -6.00
C SER A 95 -4.44 -13.79 -6.41
N LEU A 96 -3.59 -14.42 -5.60
CA LEU A 96 -3.09 -15.77 -5.82
C LEU A 96 -4.22 -16.80 -5.74
N PHE A 97 -5.08 -16.70 -4.72
CA PHE A 97 -6.24 -17.56 -4.54
C PHE A 97 -7.12 -17.56 -5.79
N ASN A 98 -7.50 -16.37 -6.25
CA ASN A 98 -8.38 -16.22 -7.40
C ASN A 98 -7.70 -16.59 -8.72
N THR A 99 -6.38 -16.34 -8.85
CA THR A 99 -5.61 -16.74 -10.03
C THR A 99 -5.50 -18.25 -10.14
N TRP A 100 -5.29 -18.93 -9.01
CA TRP A 100 -5.21 -20.39 -8.98
C TRP A 100 -6.59 -21.05 -9.02
N GLY A 101 -7.65 -20.34 -8.63
CA GLY A 101 -9.01 -20.87 -8.58
C GLY A 101 -9.17 -21.91 -7.48
N ILE A 102 -8.62 -21.65 -6.30
CA ILE A 102 -8.57 -22.61 -5.18
C ILE A 102 -10.00 -22.90 -4.68
N GLY A 103 -10.36 -24.18 -4.61
CA GLY A 103 -11.72 -24.63 -4.27
C GLY A 103 -12.49 -25.12 -5.50
N LYS A 104 -13.60 -25.84 -5.29
CA LYS A 104 -14.46 -26.28 -6.41
C LYS A 104 -15.37 -25.15 -6.87
N ARG A 105 -15.50 -24.93 -8.19
CA ARG A 105 -16.26 -23.84 -8.85
C ARG A 105 -17.71 -23.61 -8.36
N GLU A 106 -18.33 -24.62 -7.80
CA GLU A 106 -19.73 -24.56 -7.34
C GLU A 106 -19.87 -24.64 -5.81
N LYS A 107 -18.78 -24.95 -5.12
CA LYS A 107 -18.75 -25.04 -3.66
C LYS A 107 -17.96 -23.91 -3.02
N ASP A 108 -17.08 -23.24 -3.76
CA ASP A 108 -16.16 -22.20 -3.26
C ASP A 108 -15.45 -22.62 -1.97
N ASN A 109 -15.13 -23.90 -1.85
CA ASN A 109 -14.67 -24.54 -0.63
C ASN A 109 -13.13 -24.59 -0.55
N GLY A 110 -12.48 -23.48 -0.93
CA GLY A 110 -11.02 -23.35 -0.97
C GLY A 110 -10.45 -22.68 0.27
N LEU A 111 -9.23 -23.04 0.65
CA LEU A 111 -8.42 -22.36 1.67
C LEU A 111 -6.99 -22.19 1.17
N LEU A 112 -6.41 -21.00 1.31
CA LEU A 112 -5.00 -20.74 1.08
C LEU A 112 -4.31 -20.34 2.39
N LEU A 113 -3.13 -20.90 2.65
CA LEU A 113 -2.18 -20.39 3.64
C LEU A 113 -0.95 -19.84 2.91
N LEU A 114 -0.73 -18.54 2.99
CA LEU A 114 0.45 -17.85 2.48
C LEU A 114 1.40 -17.49 3.63
N ILE A 115 2.69 -17.73 3.47
CA ILE A 115 3.76 -17.36 4.41
C ILE A 115 4.87 -16.65 3.63
N VAL A 116 5.19 -15.42 4.05
CA VAL A 116 6.18 -14.55 3.42
C VAL A 116 7.30 -14.27 4.43
N MET A 117 8.48 -14.83 4.18
CA MET A 117 9.57 -14.92 5.16
C MET A 117 10.23 -13.58 5.46
N ASP A 118 10.59 -12.80 4.44
CA ASP A 118 11.25 -11.50 4.59
C ASP A 118 10.35 -10.47 5.31
N GLN A 119 9.05 -10.48 5.01
CA GLN A 119 8.08 -9.62 5.67
C GLN A 119 7.63 -10.16 7.05
N ARG A 120 7.95 -11.41 7.39
CA ARG A 120 7.45 -12.13 8.57
C ARG A 120 5.93 -12.07 8.70
N ARG A 121 5.21 -12.32 7.61
CA ARG A 121 3.74 -12.26 7.53
C ARG A 121 3.14 -13.55 7.02
N TRP A 122 2.02 -13.95 7.64
CA TRP A 122 1.21 -15.08 7.21
C TRP A 122 -0.22 -14.61 6.98
N GLU A 123 -0.89 -15.23 6.01
CA GLU A 123 -2.27 -14.91 5.62
C GLU A 123 -3.02 -16.20 5.29
N PHE A 124 -4.17 -16.41 5.93
CA PHE A 124 -5.20 -17.33 5.47
C PHE A 124 -6.19 -16.59 4.58
N GLU A 125 -6.58 -17.22 3.48
CA GLU A 125 -7.64 -16.74 2.58
C GLU A 125 -8.67 -17.85 2.36
N THR A 126 -9.94 -17.56 2.63
CA THR A 126 -11.04 -18.52 2.51
C THR A 126 -11.94 -18.22 1.32
N GLY A 127 -12.37 -19.27 0.63
CA GLY A 127 -13.50 -19.22 -0.28
C GLY A 127 -14.82 -19.14 0.47
N TYR A 128 -15.85 -18.58 -0.18
CA TYR A 128 -17.18 -18.37 0.41
C TYR A 128 -17.80 -19.63 1.03
N GLY A 129 -17.51 -20.80 0.45
CA GLY A 129 -18.06 -22.07 0.92
C GLY A 129 -17.52 -22.54 2.27
N LEU A 130 -16.37 -22.03 2.71
CA LEU A 130 -15.77 -22.38 4.01
C LEU A 130 -15.96 -21.32 5.08
N GLU A 131 -16.52 -20.15 4.79
CA GLU A 131 -16.65 -19.05 5.79
C GLU A 131 -17.50 -19.44 7.00
N GLY A 132 -18.47 -20.35 6.82
CA GLY A 132 -19.29 -20.87 7.92
C GLY A 132 -18.53 -21.78 8.89
N ASP A 133 -17.66 -22.65 8.36
CA ASP A 133 -16.88 -23.62 9.15
C ASP A 133 -15.56 -23.02 9.65
N LEU A 134 -14.96 -22.12 8.86
CA LEU A 134 -13.66 -21.47 9.07
C LEU A 134 -13.79 -19.94 9.02
N PRO A 135 -14.53 -19.30 9.94
CA PRO A 135 -14.60 -17.85 10.01
C PRO A 135 -13.25 -17.23 10.41
N ASP A 136 -13.01 -15.98 10.04
CA ASP A 136 -11.76 -15.23 10.28
C ASP A 136 -11.22 -15.37 11.71
N ILE A 137 -12.10 -15.26 12.71
CA ILE A 137 -11.71 -15.37 14.12
C ILE A 137 -11.14 -16.76 14.48
N THR A 138 -11.65 -17.81 13.83
CA THR A 138 -11.17 -19.19 14.01
C THR A 138 -9.81 -19.34 13.37
N LEU A 139 -9.64 -18.89 12.13
CA LEU A 139 -8.36 -18.96 11.42
C LEU A 139 -7.28 -18.11 12.08
N LYS A 140 -7.65 -16.94 12.61
CA LYS A 140 -6.76 -16.08 13.39
C LYS A 140 -6.21 -16.81 14.62
N ARG A 141 -7.10 -17.47 15.37
CA ARG A 141 -6.72 -18.25 16.55
C ARG A 141 -5.85 -19.45 16.19
N ILE A 142 -6.16 -20.15 15.10
CA ILE A 142 -5.35 -21.27 14.61
C ILE A 142 -3.95 -20.79 14.26
N GLY A 143 -3.82 -19.73 13.45
CA GLY A 143 -2.51 -19.19 13.06
C GLY A 143 -1.68 -18.74 14.28
N GLU A 144 -2.29 -18.03 15.24
CA GLU A 144 -1.55 -17.57 16.43
C GLU A 144 -1.13 -18.70 17.38
N SER A 145 -1.96 -19.73 17.52
CA SER A 145 -1.69 -20.82 18.48
C SER A 145 -0.93 -22.01 17.90
N LYS A 146 -0.99 -22.23 16.58
CA LYS A 146 -0.39 -23.40 15.90
C LYS A 146 0.72 -23.01 14.94
N LEU A 147 0.53 -21.97 14.12
CA LEU A 147 1.51 -21.59 13.11
C LEU A 147 2.68 -20.79 13.70
N VAL A 148 2.37 -19.71 14.41
CA VAL A 148 3.36 -18.73 14.92
C VAL A 148 4.45 -19.35 15.80
N PRO A 149 4.17 -20.30 16.71
CA PRO A 149 5.23 -20.96 17.48
C PRO A 149 6.26 -21.68 16.58
N GLY A 150 5.79 -22.42 15.58
CA GLY A 150 6.67 -23.09 14.61
C GLY A 150 7.52 -22.10 13.80
N LEU A 151 6.93 -20.99 13.36
CA LEU A 151 7.63 -19.94 12.63
C LEU A 151 8.72 -19.25 13.46
N ARG A 152 8.49 -19.04 14.77
CA ARG A 152 9.47 -18.43 15.69
C ARG A 152 10.62 -19.36 16.03
N SER A 153 10.35 -20.66 16.13
CA SER A 153 11.36 -21.68 16.44
C SER A 153 12.04 -22.26 15.19
N ASN A 154 11.84 -21.66 14.01
CA ASN A 154 12.33 -22.13 12.71
C ASN A 154 11.90 -23.57 12.36
N GLN A 155 10.77 -24.02 12.92
CA GLN A 155 10.11 -25.29 12.64
C GLN A 155 8.87 -25.03 11.77
N ILE A 156 9.10 -24.45 10.58
CA ILE A 156 8.05 -23.94 9.69
C ILE A 156 7.11 -25.07 9.25
N GLY A 157 7.66 -26.20 8.78
CA GLY A 157 6.88 -27.36 8.34
C GLY A 157 5.96 -27.90 9.44
N ARG A 158 6.47 -28.02 10.67
CA ARG A 158 5.67 -28.42 11.84
C ARG A 158 4.53 -27.45 12.12
N GLY A 159 4.79 -26.15 12.13
CA GLY A 159 3.77 -25.12 12.36
C GLY A 159 2.67 -25.13 11.30
N ILE A 160 3.03 -25.36 10.03
CA ILE A 160 2.06 -25.52 8.94
C ILE A 160 1.20 -26.76 9.17
N PHE A 161 1.83 -27.91 9.45
CA PHE A 161 1.12 -29.17 9.69
C PHE A 161 0.13 -29.06 10.85
N ASP A 162 0.57 -28.53 12.00
CA ASP A 162 -0.27 -28.33 13.20
C ASP A 162 -1.45 -27.38 12.93
N SER A 163 -1.26 -26.42 12.02
CA SER A 163 -2.34 -25.49 11.61
C SER A 163 -3.37 -26.17 10.73
N ILE A 164 -2.92 -27.00 9.78
CA ILE A 164 -3.82 -27.76 8.88
C ILE A 164 -4.57 -28.83 9.68
N GLU A 165 -3.93 -29.45 10.67
CA GLU A 165 -4.59 -30.38 11.61
C GLU A 165 -5.74 -29.70 12.36
N ALA A 166 -5.52 -28.48 12.87
CA ALA A 166 -6.56 -27.71 13.52
C ALA A 166 -7.70 -27.30 12.56
N VAL A 167 -7.38 -27.02 11.28
CA VAL A 167 -8.38 -26.77 10.23
C VAL A 167 -9.19 -28.03 9.93
N ALA A 168 -8.54 -29.19 9.79
CA ALA A 168 -9.19 -30.47 9.54
C ALA A 168 -10.19 -30.82 10.65
N ALA A 169 -9.83 -30.55 11.92
CA ALA A 169 -10.71 -30.71 13.06
C ALA A 169 -11.95 -29.82 12.98
N LYS A 170 -11.85 -28.62 12.38
CA LYS A 170 -13.01 -27.74 12.15
C LYS A 170 -13.90 -28.21 11.01
N LEU A 171 -13.33 -28.86 10.01
CA LEU A 171 -14.05 -29.46 8.89
C LEU A 171 -14.62 -30.86 9.20
N ASN A 172 -14.56 -31.30 10.47
CA ASN A 172 -15.00 -32.62 10.93
C ASN A 172 -14.37 -33.80 10.16
N VAL A 173 -13.11 -33.65 9.73
CA VAL A 173 -12.32 -34.73 9.12
C VAL A 173 -12.08 -35.80 10.20
N ALA A 174 -12.41 -37.05 9.90
CA ALA A 174 -12.19 -38.15 10.82
C ALA A 174 -10.68 -38.32 11.03
N ASN A 175 -10.21 -38.21 12.28
CA ASN A 175 -8.82 -38.43 12.64
C ASN A 175 -8.41 -39.85 12.22
N THR A 176 -7.66 -39.97 11.13
CA THR A 176 -6.83 -41.15 10.87
C THR A 176 -5.69 -41.12 11.87
N GLY A 177 -5.96 -41.67 13.07
CA GLY A 177 -5.09 -41.70 14.24
C GLY A 177 -3.77 -42.46 14.08
N GLU A 178 -3.24 -42.57 12.87
CA GLU A 178 -1.96 -43.20 12.57
C GLU A 178 -0.90 -42.20 12.06
N ASN A 179 -1.28 -40.96 11.69
CA ASN A 179 -0.34 -39.98 11.10
C ASN A 179 0.07 -38.80 12.01
N SER A 180 -0.63 -38.54 13.14
CA SER A 180 -0.33 -37.35 13.98
C SER A 180 0.75 -37.57 15.04
N LEU A 181 1.05 -38.81 15.41
CA LEU A 181 1.90 -39.15 16.57
C LEU A 181 3.21 -39.89 16.23
N THR A 182 3.43 -40.30 14.98
CA THR A 182 4.59 -41.13 14.58
C THR A 182 5.61 -40.39 13.71
N MET A 183 5.28 -39.23 13.15
CA MET A 183 6.18 -38.44 12.28
C MET A 183 7.12 -37.51 13.04
N TYR A 184 6.79 -37.14 14.28
CA TYR A 184 7.59 -36.23 15.12
C TYR A 184 7.91 -36.84 16.48
N THR A 185 8.26 -38.12 16.49
CA THR A 185 8.85 -38.78 17.67
C THR A 185 10.33 -39.10 17.43
N ASP A 186 11.15 -38.43 18.23
CA ASP A 186 12.45 -38.86 18.76
C ASP A 186 13.65 -38.92 17.80
N THR A 187 14.40 -37.82 17.77
CA THR A 187 15.86 -37.91 17.90
C THR A 187 16.30 -37.18 19.17
N GLY A 188 16.37 -37.90 20.29
CA GLY A 188 17.29 -37.64 21.40
C GLY A 188 16.62 -37.35 22.74
N GLY A 189 16.16 -38.40 23.43
CA GLY A 189 15.87 -38.38 24.87
C GLY A 189 17.04 -37.83 25.72
N VAL A 190 16.75 -37.19 26.85
CA VAL A 190 16.73 -37.85 28.17
C VAL A 190 15.45 -37.49 28.94
N GLY A 191 14.79 -38.52 29.46
CA GLY A 191 13.47 -38.43 30.07
C GLY A 191 13.40 -37.74 31.44
N GLY A 192 12.19 -37.29 31.75
CA GLY A 192 11.75 -36.88 33.07
C GLY A 192 10.24 -36.99 33.15
N LYS A 193 9.74 -37.85 34.04
CA LYS A 193 8.33 -38.19 34.21
C LYS A 193 7.46 -36.97 34.53
N VAL A 194 6.22 -37.02 34.03
CA VAL A 194 5.11 -36.17 34.45
C VAL A 194 4.85 -36.37 35.94
N SER A 195 4.81 -35.26 36.69
CA SER A 195 3.95 -35.13 37.87
C SER A 195 3.62 -33.67 38.14
N ASP A 196 2.33 -33.42 38.34
CA ASP A 196 1.66 -32.21 38.77
C ASP A 196 2.45 -31.33 39.75
N LYS A 197 2.56 -30.02 39.46
CA LYS A 197 2.15 -28.94 40.38
C LYS A 197 2.41 -27.55 39.81
N PHE A 198 1.37 -26.74 39.94
CA PHE A 198 1.41 -25.29 40.07
C PHE A 198 2.41 -24.85 41.17
N THR A 199 3.41 -24.04 40.81
CA THR A 199 3.96 -22.94 41.64
C THR A 199 4.74 -21.94 40.79
N ASP A 200 4.34 -20.69 40.97
CA ASP A 200 5.04 -19.42 40.72
C ASP A 200 6.42 -19.38 41.40
N THR A 201 7.47 -18.92 40.69
CA THR A 201 8.45 -17.92 41.15
C THR A 201 9.62 -17.72 40.17
N THR A 202 9.80 -16.44 39.78
CA THR A 202 11.04 -15.64 39.68
C THR A 202 12.34 -16.18 39.07
N ASP A 203 12.89 -15.33 38.20
CA ASP A 203 14.31 -14.99 38.00
C ASP A 203 15.31 -16.12 37.76
N ASN A 204 15.88 -16.13 36.56
CA ASN A 204 17.27 -15.73 36.37
C ASN A 204 17.62 -15.73 34.87
N SER A 205 17.95 -14.55 34.36
CA SER A 205 18.81 -14.38 33.19
C SER A 205 20.13 -15.11 33.40
N PRO A 206 20.73 -15.68 32.34
CA PRO A 206 22.17 -15.58 32.18
C PRO A 206 22.52 -14.81 30.90
N SER A 207 23.18 -13.69 31.13
CA SER A 207 24.10 -13.01 30.22
C SER A 207 25.20 -13.95 29.72
N TYR A 208 25.50 -13.90 28.42
CA TYR A 208 26.78 -13.54 27.80
C TYR A 208 26.88 -14.16 26.40
N PHE A 209 27.04 -13.33 25.38
CA PHE A 209 28.28 -13.22 24.60
C PHE A 209 28.13 -11.98 23.70
N GLU A 210 28.82 -10.91 24.10
CA GLU A 210 29.19 -9.83 23.18
C GLU A 210 30.28 -10.38 22.27
N ASP A 211 30.11 -10.26 20.96
CA ASP A 211 31.23 -10.24 20.02
C ASP A 211 30.95 -9.22 18.90
N GLU A 212 31.76 -8.18 18.99
CA GLU A 212 32.27 -7.20 18.03
C GLU A 212 31.75 -7.19 16.57
N SER A 213 31.13 -6.06 16.24
CA SER A 213 31.30 -5.26 15.01
C SER A 213 31.86 -5.95 13.77
N TYR A 214 30.97 -6.25 12.81
CA TYR A 214 31.33 -6.30 11.40
C TYR A 214 30.42 -5.35 10.62
N GLU A 215 30.96 -4.22 10.15
CA GLU A 215 30.27 -3.31 9.24
C GLU A 215 30.01 -4.03 7.90
N GLN A 216 28.78 -4.47 7.70
CA GLN A 216 28.36 -5.20 6.53
C GLN A 216 28.02 -4.21 5.40
N ASN A 217 28.89 -4.12 4.39
CA ASN A 217 28.65 -3.34 3.19
C ASN A 217 27.43 -3.88 2.43
N ILE A 218 26.30 -3.17 2.55
CA ILE A 218 24.95 -3.56 2.11
C ILE A 218 24.82 -3.86 0.59
N PHE A 219 25.80 -3.51 -0.25
CA PHE A 219 25.71 -3.66 -1.72
C PHE A 219 26.76 -4.57 -2.37
N GLY A 220 27.70 -5.16 -1.61
CA GLY A 220 28.67 -6.11 -2.16
C GLY A 220 29.53 -5.59 -3.33
N LEU A 221 29.72 -4.28 -3.47
CA LEU A 221 30.53 -3.67 -4.55
C LEU A 221 32.01 -3.73 -4.22
N SER A 222 32.84 -4.18 -5.16
CA SER A 222 34.30 -4.23 -4.97
C SER A 222 34.89 -2.81 -4.92
N ARG A 223 36.07 -2.65 -4.30
CA ARG A 223 36.78 -1.35 -4.26
C ARG A 223 37.00 -0.75 -5.65
N GLY A 224 37.12 -1.58 -6.70
CA GLY A 224 37.22 -1.14 -8.08
C GLY A 224 35.90 -0.61 -8.67
N ASP A 225 34.76 -1.18 -8.29
CA ASP A 225 33.44 -0.71 -8.72
C ASP A 225 33.10 0.62 -8.06
N GLN A 226 33.44 0.77 -6.77
CA GLN A 226 33.31 2.04 -6.06
C GLN A 226 34.11 3.15 -6.77
N GLU A 227 35.34 2.87 -7.20
CA GLU A 227 36.14 3.84 -7.97
C GLU A 227 35.55 4.14 -9.36
N PHE A 228 34.97 3.13 -10.04
CA PHE A 228 34.31 3.32 -11.33
C PHE A 228 33.05 4.19 -11.23
N TYR A 229 32.19 3.94 -10.24
CA TYR A 229 31.00 4.76 -9.99
C TYR A 229 31.36 6.17 -9.54
N LEU A 230 32.42 6.35 -8.75
CA LEU A 230 32.93 7.66 -8.37
C LEU A 230 33.44 8.46 -9.59
N LEU A 231 34.04 7.81 -10.59
CA LEU A 231 34.43 8.46 -11.84
C LEU A 231 33.22 8.90 -12.68
N ILE A 232 32.19 8.06 -12.81
CA ILE A 232 30.96 8.41 -13.54
C ILE A 232 30.24 9.59 -12.87
N ILE A 233 30.12 9.55 -11.54
CA ILE A 233 29.50 10.62 -10.75
C ILE A 233 30.33 11.91 -10.84
N GLY A 234 31.66 11.81 -10.80
CA GLY A 234 32.57 12.95 -10.98
C GLY A 234 32.42 13.61 -12.34
N ILE A 235 32.32 12.81 -13.41
CA ILE A 235 32.08 13.31 -14.77
C ILE A 235 30.71 14.00 -14.87
N TYR A 236 29.66 13.40 -14.30
CA TYR A 236 28.33 13.99 -14.29
C TYR A 236 28.29 15.32 -13.53
N ALA A 237 28.90 15.38 -12.34
CA ALA A 237 29.01 16.61 -11.56
C ALA A 237 29.79 17.70 -12.31
N ALA A 238 30.89 17.34 -12.98
CA ALA A 238 31.67 18.27 -13.81
C ALA A 238 30.86 18.81 -14.99
N ILE A 239 30.04 17.99 -15.65
CA ILE A 239 29.14 18.42 -16.73
C ILE A 239 28.09 19.41 -16.20
N VAL A 240 27.49 19.16 -15.05
CA VAL A 240 26.50 20.07 -14.44
C VAL A 240 27.16 21.39 -14.03
N ILE A 241 28.36 21.36 -13.44
CA ILE A 241 29.14 22.55 -13.11
C ILE A 241 29.51 23.33 -14.38
N LEU A 242 29.93 22.65 -15.45
CA LEU A 242 30.24 23.27 -16.74
C LEU A 242 29.01 23.95 -17.35
N ILE A 243 27.85 23.29 -17.36
CA ILE A 243 26.59 23.85 -17.88
C ILE A 243 26.12 25.06 -17.07
N THR A 244 26.27 25.00 -15.74
CA THR A 244 25.93 26.13 -14.87
C THR A 244 26.89 27.31 -15.05
N LEU A 245 28.19 27.05 -15.22
CA LEU A 245 29.20 28.07 -15.52
C LEU A 245 29.00 28.69 -16.92
N ILE A 246 28.69 27.89 -17.95
CA ILE A 246 28.36 28.39 -19.30
C ILE A 246 27.14 29.33 -19.24
N ASN A 247 26.12 28.97 -18.45
CA ASN A 247 24.94 29.82 -18.24
C ASN A 247 25.23 31.07 -17.41
N LEU A 248 26.25 31.04 -16.54
CA LEU A 248 26.72 32.21 -15.78
C LEU A 248 27.57 33.17 -16.62
N ILE A 249 28.33 32.64 -17.57
CA ILE A 249 29.28 33.40 -18.41
C ILE A 249 28.60 33.97 -19.67
N LYS A 250 27.43 33.46 -20.07
CA LYS A 250 26.71 33.94 -21.26
C LYS A 250 26.46 35.46 -21.17
N PRO A 251 27.10 36.28 -22.02
CA PRO A 251 27.01 37.73 -21.89
C PRO A 251 25.60 38.22 -22.20
N ARG A 252 25.11 39.12 -21.35
CA ARG A 252 23.82 39.80 -21.50
C ARG A 252 23.72 40.43 -22.89
N ARG A 253 22.77 39.99 -23.71
CA ARG A 253 22.20 40.85 -24.75
C ARG A 253 21.32 41.89 -24.06
N LYS A 254 21.43 43.14 -24.49
CA LYS A 254 21.06 44.34 -23.72
C LYS A 254 19.55 44.58 -23.58
N ASP A 255 18.69 43.69 -24.09
CA ASP A 255 17.27 43.99 -24.31
C ASP A 255 16.25 43.26 -23.43
N ASP A 256 16.65 42.40 -22.49
CA ASP A 256 15.68 41.69 -21.64
C ASP A 256 15.40 42.39 -20.30
N LYS A 257 14.50 43.37 -20.33
CA LYS A 257 13.80 43.89 -19.13
C LYS A 257 12.74 42.87 -18.67
N LYS A 258 13.14 41.78 -18.01
CA LYS A 258 12.22 40.99 -17.17
C LYS A 258 12.89 40.47 -15.90
N LYS A 259 12.50 41.08 -14.78
CA LYS A 259 12.98 40.86 -13.41
C LYS A 259 12.41 39.54 -12.84
N SER A 260 12.80 38.37 -13.36
CA SER A 260 12.58 37.05 -12.74
C SER A 260 13.24 35.92 -13.55
N SER A 261 14.57 35.82 -13.52
CA SER A 261 15.28 34.69 -14.18
C SER A 261 16.22 33.96 -13.22
N ARG A 262 16.91 34.67 -12.31
CA ARG A 262 17.85 34.06 -11.36
C ARG A 262 17.21 33.09 -10.36
N LEU A 263 15.99 33.35 -9.88
CA LEU A 263 15.31 32.46 -8.93
C LEU A 263 14.72 31.21 -9.61
N THR A 264 14.42 31.29 -10.90
CA THR A 264 13.88 30.20 -11.71
C THR A 264 14.97 29.19 -12.05
N VAL A 265 16.19 29.65 -12.38
CA VAL A 265 17.35 28.79 -12.61
C VAL A 265 17.80 28.09 -11.32
N LEU A 266 17.77 28.78 -10.17
CA LEU A 266 17.99 28.16 -8.85
C LEU A 266 16.93 27.10 -8.49
N LYS A 267 15.66 27.32 -8.87
CA LYS A 267 14.60 26.33 -8.70
C LYS A 267 14.85 25.07 -9.53
N TYR A 268 15.21 25.21 -10.81
CA TYR A 268 15.46 24.06 -11.68
C TYR A 268 16.75 23.32 -11.30
N GLY A 269 17.80 24.01 -10.86
CA GLY A 269 19.00 23.36 -10.32
C GLY A 269 18.71 22.50 -9.10
N PHE A 270 17.80 22.94 -8.21
CA PHE A 270 17.38 22.16 -7.05
C PHE A 270 16.54 20.93 -7.43
N TYR A 271 15.68 21.05 -8.45
CA TYR A 271 14.89 19.92 -8.97
C TYR A 271 15.73 18.86 -9.69
N TRP A 272 16.90 19.22 -10.22
CA TRP A 272 17.85 18.27 -10.83
C TRP A 272 18.86 17.70 -9.83
N LEU A 273 19.18 18.44 -8.76
CA LEU A 273 20.04 17.97 -7.67
C LEU A 273 19.34 16.97 -6.74
N LEU A 274 18.03 17.10 -6.54
CA LEU A 274 17.27 16.22 -5.64
C LEU A 274 17.27 14.75 -6.08
N PRO A 275 17.02 14.41 -7.36
CA PRO A 275 17.16 13.05 -7.87
C PRO A 275 18.61 12.57 -7.79
N ALA A 276 19.59 13.45 -8.08
CA ALA A 276 21.01 13.10 -7.98
C ALA A 276 21.43 12.80 -6.54
N ILE A 277 20.90 13.53 -5.55
CA ILE A 277 21.10 13.27 -4.11
C ILE A 277 20.40 11.98 -3.71
N VAL A 278 19.17 11.73 -4.16
CA VAL A 278 18.44 10.49 -3.88
C VAL A 278 19.18 9.29 -4.48
N VAL A 279 19.69 9.41 -5.71
CA VAL A 279 20.54 8.40 -6.34
C VAL A 279 21.89 8.27 -5.62
N LEU A 280 22.50 9.37 -5.18
CA LEU A 280 23.71 9.36 -4.34
C LEU A 280 23.48 8.59 -3.04
N SER A 281 22.31 8.76 -2.42
CA SER A 281 21.93 8.14 -1.16
C SER A 281 21.53 6.68 -1.30
N LEU A 282 20.96 6.31 -2.44
CA LEU A 282 20.74 4.92 -2.84
C LEU A 282 22.07 4.20 -3.13
N VAL A 283 23.08 4.92 -3.62
CA VAL A 283 24.44 4.40 -3.86
C VAL A 283 25.27 4.35 -2.56
N TYR A 284 25.06 5.26 -1.60
CA TYR A 284 25.72 5.30 -0.28
C TYR A 284 25.01 4.47 0.80
N ALA A 285 24.39 3.37 0.41
CA ALA A 285 23.59 2.53 1.29
C ALA A 285 24.39 1.69 2.32
N ALA A 286 25.64 2.04 2.61
CA ALA A 286 26.31 1.62 3.86
C ALA A 286 25.93 2.51 5.06
N ASN A 287 25.17 3.60 4.86
CA ASN A 287 24.77 4.54 5.91
C ASN A 287 23.28 4.91 5.86
N PHE A 288 22.41 3.96 5.50
CA PHE A 288 20.96 4.18 5.39
C PHE A 288 20.33 4.71 6.69
N GLY A 289 20.90 4.33 7.85
CA GLY A 289 20.52 4.88 9.16
C GLY A 289 20.80 6.37 9.30
N LEU A 290 22.02 6.84 8.98
CA LEU A 290 22.38 8.25 9.14
C LEU A 290 21.71 9.15 8.10
N PHE A 291 21.59 8.69 6.85
CA PHE A 291 20.94 9.47 5.79
C PHE A 291 19.45 9.61 6.03
N SER A 292 18.74 8.53 6.39
CA SER A 292 17.32 8.63 6.77
C SER A 292 17.13 9.42 8.06
N ALA A 293 17.98 9.22 9.09
CA ALA A 293 17.90 9.96 10.36
C ALA A 293 18.19 11.46 10.25
N ILE A 294 18.88 11.92 9.20
CA ILE A 294 19.18 13.36 9.00
C ILE A 294 18.29 13.96 7.90
N TYR A 295 18.17 13.30 6.75
CA TYR A 295 17.44 13.85 5.61
C TYR A 295 15.92 13.83 5.82
N TYR A 296 15.37 12.78 6.46
CA TYR A 296 13.95 12.72 6.76
C TYR A 296 13.51 13.85 7.69
N PRO A 297 14.13 14.12 8.86
CA PRO A 297 13.70 15.24 9.70
C PRO A 297 13.97 16.59 9.04
N ILE A 298 15.04 16.76 8.24
CA ILE A 298 15.27 18.02 7.51
C ILE A 298 14.18 18.27 6.47
N SER A 299 13.82 17.25 5.67
CA SER A 299 12.77 17.35 4.66
C SER A 299 11.38 17.52 5.30
N ALA A 300 11.10 16.80 6.38
CA ALA A 300 9.88 16.96 7.18
C ALA A 300 9.79 18.38 7.77
N ALA A 301 10.87 18.87 8.37
CA ALA A 301 10.95 20.22 8.92
C ALA A 301 10.78 21.27 7.83
N TRP A 302 11.43 21.12 6.67
CA TRP A 302 11.28 22.04 5.56
C TRP A 302 9.84 22.06 5.01
N ALA A 303 9.23 20.90 4.85
CA ALA A 303 7.82 20.78 4.42
C ALA A 303 6.88 21.42 5.43
N ALA A 304 7.09 21.16 6.73
CA ALA A 304 6.33 21.75 7.83
C ALA A 304 6.50 23.28 7.89
N ILE A 305 7.73 23.80 7.80
CA ILE A 305 8.03 25.24 7.80
C ILE A 305 7.38 25.91 6.59
N LYS A 306 7.54 25.36 5.38
CA LYS A 306 6.93 25.90 4.17
C LYS A 306 5.41 25.92 4.30
N ARG A 307 4.82 24.87 4.88
CA ARG A 307 3.37 24.80 5.12
C ARG A 307 2.93 25.84 6.15
N TRP A 308 3.65 25.96 7.26
CA TRP A 308 3.42 26.95 8.30
C TRP A 308 3.47 28.38 7.74
N LEU A 309 4.48 28.72 6.94
CA LEU A 309 4.59 30.04 6.30
C LEU A 309 3.42 30.34 5.37
N ASN A 310 2.90 29.35 4.64
CA ASN A 310 1.71 29.54 3.81
C ASN A 310 0.46 29.80 4.65
N ILE A 311 0.30 29.09 5.78
CA ILE A 311 -0.78 29.33 6.74
C ILE A 311 -0.67 30.74 7.33
N GLN A 312 0.52 31.17 7.75
CA GLN A 312 0.72 32.51 8.29
C GLN A 312 0.45 33.60 7.25
N LYS A 313 0.83 33.40 5.99
CA LYS A 313 0.47 34.30 4.89
C LYS A 313 -1.04 34.41 4.68
N ALA A 314 -1.77 33.29 4.80
CA ALA A 314 -3.23 33.30 4.69
C ALA A 314 -3.88 34.00 5.89
N VAL A 315 -3.38 33.79 7.11
CA VAL A 315 -3.89 34.43 8.33
C VAL A 315 -3.57 35.93 8.35
N GLY A 316 -2.39 36.32 7.90
CA GLY A 316 -1.94 37.72 7.83
C GLY A 316 -2.53 38.51 6.66
N PHE A 317 -3.42 37.92 5.87
CA PHE A 317 -3.99 38.56 4.67
C PHE A 317 -4.85 39.81 4.98
N GLY A 318 -5.24 40.03 6.24
CA GLY A 318 -6.12 41.14 6.60
C GLY A 318 -7.55 40.95 6.04
N GLY A 319 -8.54 41.50 6.74
CA GLY A 319 -9.95 41.34 6.38
C GLY A 319 -10.79 40.78 7.51
N ASP A 320 -12.05 40.50 7.22
CA ASP A 320 -12.98 39.94 8.18
C ASP A 320 -12.66 38.46 8.50
N PRO A 321 -13.04 37.95 9.69
CA PRO A 321 -12.71 36.58 10.08
C PRO A 321 -13.22 35.50 9.11
N TYR A 322 -14.29 35.77 8.37
CA TYR A 322 -14.87 34.81 7.43
C TYR A 322 -14.07 34.73 6.12
N THR A 323 -13.59 35.85 5.57
CA THR A 323 -12.69 35.82 4.41
C THR A 323 -11.35 35.16 4.74
N ILE A 324 -10.80 35.41 5.93
CA ILE A 324 -9.60 34.71 6.41
C ILE A 324 -9.87 33.21 6.53
N TYR A 325 -11.04 32.81 7.07
CA TYR A 325 -11.45 31.41 7.14
C TYR A 325 -11.47 30.74 5.75
N GLN A 326 -12.14 31.35 4.77
CA GLN A 326 -12.22 30.80 3.40
C GLN A 326 -10.84 30.69 2.74
N LYS A 327 -9.99 31.71 2.92
CA LYS A 327 -8.63 31.70 2.36
C LYS A 327 -7.76 30.62 3.00
N LEU A 328 -7.83 30.49 4.31
CA LEU A 328 -7.10 29.49 5.06
C LEU A 328 -7.58 28.08 4.68
N ARG A 329 -8.90 27.89 4.51
CA ARG A 329 -9.50 26.61 4.09
C ARG A 329 -9.09 26.19 2.68
N SER A 330 -9.18 27.08 1.70
CA SER A 330 -8.77 26.80 0.30
C SER A 330 -7.27 26.50 0.16
N THR A 331 -6.44 27.09 1.02
CA THR A 331 -4.99 26.82 1.06
C THR A 331 -4.68 25.40 1.55
N ASN A 332 -5.59 24.77 2.28
CA ASN A 332 -5.34 23.53 3.02
C ASN A 332 -5.98 22.26 2.44
N GLY A 333 -6.41 22.29 1.17
CA GLY A 333 -7.00 21.15 0.45
C GLY A 333 -6.08 19.93 0.26
N ALA A 334 -6.34 19.12 -0.77
CA ALA A 334 -5.78 17.78 -1.03
C ALA A 334 -4.27 17.57 -0.72
N GLY A 335 -3.44 18.62 -0.82
CA GLY A 335 -2.02 18.56 -0.48
C GLY A 335 -1.67 18.44 1.02
N LEU A 336 -2.63 18.51 1.96
CA LEU A 336 -2.36 18.15 3.37
C LEU A 336 -2.36 16.63 3.55
N TRP A 337 -3.26 15.94 2.87
CA TRP A 337 -3.41 14.49 2.97
C TRP A 337 -2.19 13.75 2.41
N THR A 338 -1.63 14.24 1.29
CA THR A 338 -0.39 13.69 0.72
C THR A 338 0.80 13.81 1.67
N LEU A 339 0.92 14.93 2.39
CA LEU A 339 1.98 15.12 3.38
C LEU A 339 1.73 14.30 4.66
N ALA A 340 0.48 14.02 5.02
CA ALA A 340 0.14 13.23 6.20
C ALA A 340 0.61 11.78 6.09
N VAL A 341 0.64 11.22 4.88
CA VAL A 341 1.17 9.87 4.61
C VAL A 341 2.69 9.83 4.80
N ILE A 342 3.40 10.84 4.30
CA ILE A 342 4.87 10.87 4.32
C ILE A 342 5.42 11.34 5.67
N PHE A 343 4.75 12.28 6.34
CA PHE A 343 5.18 12.96 7.57
C PHE A 343 4.05 13.06 8.61
N PRO A 344 3.60 11.94 9.20
CA PRO A 344 2.38 11.92 10.02
C PRO A 344 2.47 12.82 11.26
N ILE A 345 3.60 12.81 11.97
CA ILE A 345 3.76 13.53 13.25
C ILE A 345 3.76 15.06 13.05
N PRO A 346 4.64 15.67 12.23
CA PRO A 346 4.62 17.12 12.04
C PRO A 346 3.31 17.62 11.43
N VAL A 347 2.71 16.83 10.53
CA VAL A 347 1.43 17.17 9.91
C VAL A 347 0.28 17.10 10.91
N ALA A 348 0.30 16.17 11.87
CA ALA A 348 -0.70 16.12 12.93
C ALA A 348 -0.72 17.42 13.78
N PHE A 349 0.44 17.94 14.18
CA PHE A 349 0.51 19.21 14.91
C PHE A 349 -0.03 20.39 14.09
N ILE A 350 0.32 20.44 12.80
CA ILE A 350 -0.20 21.47 11.89
C ILE A 350 -1.72 21.33 11.72
N ALA A 351 -2.24 20.11 11.58
CA ALA A 351 -3.66 19.83 11.45
C ALA A 351 -4.44 20.26 12.71
N ILE A 352 -3.90 19.98 13.90
CA ILE A 352 -4.49 20.41 15.18
C ILE A 352 -4.50 21.94 15.28
N TYR A 353 -3.38 22.61 14.98
CA TYR A 353 -3.33 24.07 14.95
C TYR A 353 -4.36 24.65 13.98
N PHE A 354 -4.43 24.07 12.78
CA PHE A 354 -5.33 24.52 11.73
C PHE A 354 -6.81 24.35 12.14
N ALA A 355 -7.20 23.20 12.68
CA ALA A 355 -8.55 22.96 13.18
C ALA A 355 -8.91 23.96 14.30
N ARG A 356 -8.00 24.19 15.26
CA ARG A 356 -8.18 25.20 16.31
C ARG A 356 -8.32 26.61 15.75
N LYS A 357 -7.50 26.97 14.75
CA LYS A 357 -7.54 28.31 14.14
C LYS A 357 -8.83 28.54 13.35
N LEU A 358 -9.29 27.56 12.58
CA LEU A 358 -10.58 27.64 11.88
C LEU A 358 -11.75 27.81 12.85
N ARG A 359 -11.77 27.03 13.95
CA ARG A 359 -12.78 27.16 15.00
C ARG A 359 -12.76 28.53 15.66
N SER A 360 -11.56 29.05 15.96
CA SER A 360 -11.38 30.40 16.51
C SER A 360 -11.92 31.49 15.58
N LEU A 361 -11.65 31.40 14.27
CA LEU A 361 -12.17 32.35 13.28
C LEU A 361 -13.70 32.31 13.16
N ARG A 362 -14.29 31.12 13.28
CA ARG A 362 -15.75 30.94 13.29
C ARG A 362 -16.38 31.66 14.50
N LEU A 363 -15.83 31.45 15.70
CA LEU A 363 -16.33 32.00 16.96
C LEU A 363 -15.96 33.46 17.25
N THR A 364 -15.11 34.08 16.43
CA THR A 364 -14.66 35.46 16.68
C THR A 364 -15.86 36.42 16.67
N PRO A 365 -16.02 37.28 17.69
CA PRO A 365 -17.08 38.29 17.70
C PRO A 365 -17.06 39.16 16.45
N ARG A 366 -18.24 39.52 15.96
CA ARG A 366 -18.42 40.36 14.77
C ARG A 366 -19.17 41.62 15.14
N ILE A 367 -18.89 42.71 14.45
CA ILE A 367 -19.53 44.00 14.67
C ILE A 367 -20.57 44.23 13.56
N CYS A 368 -21.73 44.74 13.95
CA CYS A 368 -22.81 45.09 13.04
C CYS A 368 -22.42 46.31 12.19
N PRO A 369 -22.52 46.24 10.85
CA PRO A 369 -22.15 47.36 9.97
C PRO A 369 -23.08 48.57 10.10
N THR A 370 -24.32 48.37 10.56
CA THR A 370 -25.34 49.44 10.66
C THR A 370 -25.29 50.20 11.99
N CYS A 371 -25.11 49.51 13.12
CA CYS A 371 -25.21 50.13 14.46
C CYS A 371 -23.97 49.94 15.34
N ASN A 372 -22.89 49.38 14.79
CA ASN A 372 -21.61 49.16 15.46
C ASN A 372 -21.68 48.34 16.77
N THR A 373 -22.78 47.62 17.00
CA THR A 373 -22.96 46.72 18.16
C THR A 373 -22.50 45.32 17.81
N GLN A 374 -21.97 44.59 18.79
CA GLN A 374 -21.56 43.20 18.61
C GLN A 374 -22.75 42.32 18.21
N LEU A 375 -22.54 41.47 17.21
CA LEU A 375 -23.49 40.47 16.76
C LEU A 375 -23.44 39.26 17.70
N THR A 376 -24.60 38.66 17.96
CA THR A 376 -24.74 37.41 18.69
C THR A 376 -24.95 36.29 17.68
N ARG A 377 -24.19 35.21 17.80
CA ARG A 377 -24.43 33.99 17.02
C ARG A 377 -25.62 33.26 17.62
N LEU A 378 -26.58 32.91 16.79
CA LEU A 378 -27.73 32.10 17.18
C LEU A 378 -27.30 30.63 17.36
N ASP A 379 -28.09 29.87 18.11
CA ASP A 379 -28.01 28.42 18.17
C ASP A 379 -28.73 27.77 16.97
N GLU A 380 -28.40 26.51 16.71
CA GLU A 380 -28.84 25.68 15.56
C GLU A 380 -30.37 25.48 15.45
N GLN A 381 -31.14 25.93 16.43
CA GLN A 381 -32.61 25.88 16.40
C GLN A 381 -33.20 27.26 16.15
N ALA A 382 -32.49 28.32 16.55
CA ALA A 382 -32.93 29.69 16.37
C ALA A 382 -32.49 30.27 15.02
N ASP A 383 -31.43 29.75 14.42
CA ASP A 383 -30.98 30.13 13.08
C ASP A 383 -31.90 29.64 11.96
N ASP A 384 -32.51 28.46 12.10
CA ASP A 384 -33.54 27.90 11.19
C ASP A 384 -34.64 28.92 10.82
N PHE A 385 -34.99 29.83 11.73
CA PHE A 385 -35.99 30.89 11.47
C PHE A 385 -35.51 31.95 10.47
N PHE A 386 -34.21 32.09 10.29
CA PHE A 386 -33.57 33.05 9.39
C PHE A 386 -33.05 32.41 8.11
N LEU A 387 -32.96 31.08 8.06
CA LEU A 387 -32.54 30.34 6.89
C LEU A 387 -33.71 30.07 5.95
N ASP A 388 -33.43 30.02 4.65
CA ASP A 388 -34.41 29.60 3.67
C ASP A 388 -34.56 28.06 3.64
N LYS A 389 -35.64 27.56 3.01
CA LYS A 389 -35.92 26.11 2.96
C LYS A 389 -34.82 25.29 2.27
N GLY A 390 -34.01 25.90 1.41
CA GLY A 390 -32.87 25.26 0.75
C GLY A 390 -31.67 25.15 1.68
N GLN A 391 -31.36 26.21 2.40
CA GLN A 391 -30.28 26.28 3.40
C GLN A 391 -30.52 25.31 4.55
N VAL A 392 -31.73 25.31 5.13
CA VAL A 392 -32.13 24.32 6.14
C VAL A 392 -31.96 22.90 5.60
N LYS A 393 -32.24 22.69 4.30
CA LYS A 393 -32.06 21.37 3.69
C LYS A 393 -30.58 21.00 3.52
N GLU A 394 -29.70 21.95 3.22
CA GLU A 394 -28.26 21.71 3.16
C GLU A 394 -27.68 21.34 4.54
N GLU A 395 -28.19 21.94 5.61
CA GLU A 395 -27.79 21.60 6.99
C GLU A 395 -28.26 20.21 7.39
N GLN A 396 -29.53 19.89 7.12
CA GLN A 396 -30.08 18.55 7.34
C GLN A 396 -29.30 17.45 6.61
N LEU A 397 -28.72 17.77 5.44
CA LEU A 397 -27.91 16.84 4.66
C LEU A 397 -26.42 16.87 5.06
N GLY A 398 -26.01 17.81 5.92
CA GLY A 398 -24.62 18.02 6.28
C GLY A 398 -23.74 18.44 5.11
N SER A 399 -24.30 19.08 4.08
CA SER A 399 -23.53 19.56 2.92
C SER A 399 -22.92 20.94 3.15
N VAL A 400 -23.66 21.81 3.83
CA VAL A 400 -23.26 23.16 4.23
C VAL A 400 -23.85 23.40 5.62
N ASP A 401 -23.06 24.03 6.47
CA ASP A 401 -23.39 24.42 7.84
C ASP A 401 -23.41 25.96 7.90
N TYR A 402 -24.52 26.59 8.29
CA TYR A 402 -24.67 28.04 8.29
C TYR A 402 -24.58 28.61 9.70
N ASP A 403 -23.63 29.52 9.95
CA ASP A 403 -23.75 30.35 11.16
C ASP A 403 -24.61 31.58 10.87
N VAL A 404 -25.66 31.77 11.67
CA VAL A 404 -26.46 33.00 11.66
C VAL A 404 -26.05 33.94 12.80
N TRP A 405 -25.66 35.15 12.43
CA TRP A 405 -25.30 36.22 13.35
C TRP A 405 -26.39 37.30 13.35
N HIS A 406 -27.04 37.51 14.49
CA HIS A 406 -28.14 38.45 14.66
C HIS A 406 -27.73 39.66 15.53
N CYS A 407 -28.22 40.84 15.16
CA CYS A 407 -28.07 42.06 15.94
C CYS A 407 -29.34 42.39 16.73
N ASN A 408 -29.29 42.31 18.05
CA ASN A 408 -30.44 42.57 18.91
C ASN A 408 -30.94 44.03 18.91
N LYS A 409 -30.17 44.99 18.37
CA LYS A 409 -30.55 46.41 18.35
C LYS A 409 -31.22 46.89 17.06
N CYS A 410 -30.83 46.31 15.91
CA CYS A 410 -31.27 46.79 14.59
C CYS A 410 -31.79 45.67 13.68
N ASN A 411 -31.95 44.46 14.21
CA ASN A 411 -32.41 43.26 13.50
C ASN A 411 -31.58 42.91 12.24
N TYR A 412 -30.34 43.40 12.15
CA TYR A 412 -29.42 43.02 11.10
C TYR A 412 -29.03 41.55 11.27
N VAL A 413 -29.15 40.77 10.19
CA VAL A 413 -28.82 39.35 10.14
C VAL A 413 -27.67 39.14 9.15
N LYS A 414 -26.68 38.34 9.54
CA LYS A 414 -25.58 37.92 8.68
C LYS A 414 -25.48 36.40 8.70
N ILE A 415 -25.72 35.79 7.54
CA ILE A 415 -25.68 34.35 7.32
C ILE A 415 -24.33 33.99 6.68
N LEU A 416 -23.63 33.00 7.23
CA LEU A 416 -22.30 32.59 6.77
C LEU A 416 -22.26 31.09 6.47
N PRO A 417 -22.11 30.68 5.18
CA PRO A 417 -22.02 29.27 4.81
C PRO A 417 -20.64 28.68 5.06
N TYR A 418 -20.61 27.47 5.61
CA TYR A 418 -19.42 26.64 5.82
C TYR A 418 -19.61 25.27 5.19
N ASP A 419 -18.94 25.02 4.08
CA ASP A 419 -19.02 23.72 3.40
C ASP A 419 -18.59 22.56 4.31
N ALA A 420 -19.11 21.36 4.09
CA ALA A 420 -18.52 20.16 4.68
C ALA A 420 -17.16 19.83 4.04
N TYR A 421 -16.27 19.17 4.78
CA TYR A 421 -14.99 18.70 4.22
C TYR A 421 -15.18 17.53 3.26
N PHE A 422 -16.13 16.65 3.57
CA PHE A 422 -16.46 15.46 2.80
C PHE A 422 -17.96 15.41 2.65
N THR A 423 -18.47 15.69 1.45
CA THR A 423 -19.88 15.56 1.12
C THR A 423 -20.01 14.99 -0.28
N SER A 424 -20.97 14.09 -0.47
CA SER A 424 -21.35 13.57 -1.79
C SER A 424 -22.30 14.51 -2.53
N TYR A 425 -22.72 15.60 -1.90
CA TYR A 425 -23.67 16.55 -2.45
C TYR A 425 -22.96 17.70 -3.17
N ASN A 426 -23.48 18.03 -4.35
CA ASN A 426 -23.01 19.08 -5.23
C ASN A 426 -24.09 20.16 -5.41
N PRO A 427 -23.74 21.36 -5.90
CA PRO A 427 -24.70 22.39 -6.26
C PRO A 427 -25.68 21.89 -7.34
N CYS A 428 -26.98 22.04 -7.10
CA CYS A 428 -28.00 21.68 -8.06
C CYS A 428 -28.07 22.70 -9.21
N PRO A 429 -28.14 22.28 -10.49
CA PRO A 429 -28.24 23.23 -11.61
C PRO A 429 -29.58 23.98 -11.66
N SER A 430 -30.63 23.49 -10.98
CA SER A 430 -31.95 24.13 -10.96
C SER A 430 -32.12 25.10 -9.78
N CYS A 431 -31.72 24.72 -8.56
CA CYS A 431 -31.93 25.54 -7.36
C CYS A 431 -30.65 26.07 -6.71
N ASN A 432 -29.46 25.76 -7.26
CA ASN A 432 -28.13 26.17 -6.78
C ASN A 432 -27.69 25.66 -5.39
N TYR A 433 -28.62 25.21 -4.53
CA TYR A 433 -28.28 24.56 -3.25
C TYR A 433 -27.50 23.25 -3.45
N LYS A 434 -26.55 22.97 -2.55
CA LYS A 434 -25.71 21.76 -2.48
C LYS A 434 -26.48 20.54 -1.98
N THR A 435 -27.53 20.18 -2.69
CA THR A 435 -28.43 19.07 -2.33
C THR A 435 -28.54 18.04 -3.47
N TYR A 436 -27.69 18.15 -4.49
CA TYR A 436 -27.66 17.28 -5.68
C TYR A 436 -26.66 16.13 -5.48
N HIS A 437 -27.10 14.89 -5.66
CA HIS A 437 -26.28 13.69 -5.46
C HIS A 437 -26.57 12.65 -6.54
N THR A 438 -25.66 11.70 -6.68
CA THR A 438 -25.92 10.48 -7.47
C THR A 438 -26.94 9.62 -6.72
N ALA A 439 -28.11 9.45 -7.32
CA ALA A 439 -29.23 8.68 -6.75
C ALA A 439 -29.18 7.21 -7.18
N ALA A 440 -28.78 6.94 -8.42
CA ALA A 440 -28.59 5.60 -8.96
C ALA A 440 -27.48 5.59 -10.00
N ASP A 441 -26.78 4.47 -10.11
CA ASP A 441 -25.80 4.20 -11.16
C ASP A 441 -26.02 2.77 -11.64
N ARG A 442 -26.34 2.59 -12.92
CA ARG A 442 -26.67 1.29 -13.51
C ARG A 442 -26.02 1.08 -14.87
N THR A 443 -25.55 -0.13 -15.09
CA THR A 443 -25.07 -0.56 -16.41
C THR A 443 -26.26 -0.93 -17.29
N ILE A 444 -26.48 -0.22 -18.39
CA ILE A 444 -27.51 -0.57 -19.38
C ILE A 444 -26.98 -1.69 -20.28
N VAL A 445 -25.78 -1.49 -20.82
CA VAL A 445 -25.10 -2.45 -21.70
C VAL A 445 -23.74 -2.75 -21.09
N SER A 446 -23.53 -3.99 -20.70
CA SER A 446 -22.24 -4.43 -20.16
C SER A 446 -21.14 -4.32 -21.22
N PRO A 447 -19.94 -3.81 -20.89
CA PRO A 447 -18.82 -3.77 -21.82
C PRO A 447 -18.34 -5.19 -22.17
N THR A 448 -18.00 -5.41 -23.44
CA THR A 448 -17.35 -6.63 -23.93
C THR A 448 -15.89 -6.35 -24.31
N CYS A 449 -15.18 -7.37 -24.78
CA CYS A 449 -13.79 -7.24 -25.26
C CYS A 449 -13.65 -6.38 -26.51
N SER A 450 -14.67 -6.40 -27.37
CA SER A 450 -14.65 -5.76 -28.69
C SER A 450 -15.59 -4.56 -28.76
N SER A 451 -16.53 -4.44 -27.82
CA SER A 451 -17.48 -3.35 -27.76
C SER A 451 -17.47 -2.70 -26.39
N SER A 452 -17.53 -1.38 -26.38
CA SER A 452 -17.79 -0.63 -25.17
C SER A 452 -19.18 -0.92 -24.60
N GLY A 453 -19.30 -0.70 -23.30
CA GLY A 453 -20.57 -0.73 -22.59
C GLY A 453 -21.16 0.66 -22.49
N THR A 454 -22.40 0.71 -22.01
CA THR A 454 -23.10 1.96 -21.73
C THR A 454 -23.69 1.88 -20.33
N GLY A 455 -23.37 2.87 -19.50
CA GLY A 455 -23.94 3.06 -18.19
C GLY A 455 -24.88 4.24 -18.17
N GLU A 456 -25.74 4.29 -17.17
CA GLU A 456 -26.66 5.38 -16.92
C GLU A 456 -26.61 5.76 -15.46
N ARG A 457 -26.35 7.05 -15.21
CA ARG A 457 -26.29 7.63 -13.89
C ARG A 457 -27.44 8.59 -13.70
N GLU A 458 -28.26 8.33 -12.69
CA GLU A 458 -29.34 9.21 -12.26
C GLU A 458 -28.83 10.11 -11.14
N TYR A 459 -28.99 11.41 -11.31
CA TYR A 459 -28.73 12.39 -10.29
C TYR A 459 -30.02 13.04 -9.83
N LYS A 460 -30.15 13.25 -8.52
CA LYS A 460 -31.35 13.82 -7.92
C LYS A 460 -31.02 14.89 -6.89
N CYS A 461 -31.80 15.96 -6.90
CA CYS A 461 -31.79 17.01 -5.89
C CYS A 461 -32.75 16.67 -4.75
N LYS A 462 -32.26 16.64 -3.50
CA LYS A 462 -33.09 16.38 -2.32
C LYS A 462 -33.94 17.58 -1.88
N HIS A 463 -33.69 18.78 -2.40
CA HIS A 463 -34.46 19.98 -2.09
C HIS A 463 -35.58 20.25 -3.12
N CYS A 464 -35.24 20.48 -4.40
CA CYS A 464 -36.22 20.83 -5.43
C CYS A 464 -36.74 19.64 -6.25
N ASN A 465 -36.34 18.40 -5.92
CA ASN A 465 -36.67 17.18 -6.68
C ASN A 465 -36.24 17.17 -8.15
N TYR A 466 -35.39 18.11 -8.59
CA TYR A 466 -34.78 18.08 -9.91
C TYR A 466 -34.00 16.78 -10.12
N SER A 467 -34.28 16.08 -11.22
CA SER A 467 -33.60 14.85 -11.61
C SER A 467 -33.01 15.00 -13.00
N LYS A 468 -31.80 14.48 -13.19
CA LYS A 468 -31.15 14.39 -14.49
C LYS A 468 -30.55 13.01 -14.64
N THR A 469 -30.79 12.41 -15.79
CA THR A 469 -30.21 11.12 -16.15
C THR A 469 -29.16 11.36 -17.22
N GLU A 470 -27.93 10.89 -16.97
CA GLU A 470 -26.83 10.99 -17.93
C GLU A 470 -26.35 9.60 -18.30
N THR A 471 -26.28 9.35 -19.59
CA THR A 471 -25.67 8.15 -20.13
C THR A 471 -24.17 8.37 -20.26
N TYR A 472 -23.37 7.44 -19.76
CA TYR A 472 -21.93 7.48 -19.86
C TYR A 472 -21.39 6.22 -20.54
N HIS A 473 -20.29 6.39 -21.26
CA HIS A 473 -19.66 5.32 -22.01
C HIS A 473 -18.70 4.54 -21.11
N ILE A 474 -18.92 3.22 -21.00
CA ILE A 474 -18.04 2.33 -20.26
C ILE A 474 -17.00 1.80 -21.26
N PRO A 475 -15.69 2.01 -21.06
CA PRO A 475 -14.69 1.50 -21.98
C PRO A 475 -14.83 -0.01 -22.18
N ALA A 476 -14.51 -0.48 -23.39
CA ALA A 476 -14.44 -1.92 -23.67
C ALA A 476 -13.52 -2.58 -22.63
N ARG A 477 -13.89 -3.78 -22.19
CA ARG A 477 -13.09 -4.52 -21.22
C ARG A 477 -11.74 -4.82 -21.88
N ASP A 478 -10.64 -4.55 -21.17
CA ASP A 478 -9.32 -4.89 -21.67
C ASP A 478 -9.21 -6.41 -21.80
N CYS A 479 -9.21 -6.87 -23.04
CA CYS A 479 -9.02 -8.28 -23.39
C CYS A 479 -7.67 -8.51 -24.10
N SER A 480 -6.73 -7.57 -23.93
CA SER A 480 -5.31 -7.74 -24.28
C SER A 480 -4.60 -8.76 -23.39
N SER A 481 -5.34 -9.48 -22.56
CA SER A 481 -5.05 -10.88 -22.28
C SER A 481 -6.34 -11.69 -22.21
N SER A 482 -6.82 -12.15 -23.36
CA SER A 482 -7.14 -13.58 -23.54
C SER A 482 -7.67 -13.86 -24.93
N SER A 483 -6.84 -14.37 -25.84
CA SER A 483 -7.22 -14.80 -27.20
C SER A 483 -8.05 -16.09 -27.36
N SER A 484 -8.85 -16.48 -26.35
CA SER A 484 -10.22 -17.08 -26.39
C SER A 484 -10.70 -18.12 -27.43
N SER A 485 -11.53 -19.05 -26.94
CA SER A 485 -12.32 -20.04 -27.69
C SER A 485 -13.33 -19.43 -28.66
N SER A 486 -13.31 -19.83 -29.94
CA SER A 486 -14.51 -20.23 -30.72
C SER A 486 -14.06 -21.07 -31.92
N GLY A 487 -14.58 -22.29 -32.04
CA GLY A 487 -14.20 -23.21 -33.11
C GLY A 487 -14.68 -22.79 -34.49
N SER A 488 -13.86 -23.06 -35.50
CA SER A 488 -14.28 -23.50 -36.84
C SER A 488 -13.09 -24.16 -37.54
N SER A 489 -13.20 -25.48 -37.60
CA SER A 489 -12.64 -26.44 -38.56
C SER A 489 -11.54 -25.95 -39.50
N TYR A 490 -10.30 -26.29 -39.17
CA TYR A 490 -9.29 -26.61 -40.17
C TYR A 490 -8.45 -27.79 -39.69
N SER A 491 -8.66 -28.92 -40.37
CA SER A 491 -7.86 -30.13 -40.21
C SER A 491 -6.42 -29.84 -40.58
N SER A 492 -5.49 -30.01 -39.65
CA SER A 492 -4.06 -30.16 -39.94
C SER A 492 -3.42 -30.90 -38.78
N GLY A 493 -3.07 -32.16 -39.02
CA GLY A 493 -2.47 -33.05 -38.03
C GLY A 493 -1.07 -32.58 -37.61
N GLY A 494 -0.74 -32.88 -36.35
CA GLY A 494 0.57 -32.65 -35.76
C GLY A 494 0.60 -33.20 -34.33
N SER A 495 1.01 -34.45 -34.20
CA SER A 495 1.13 -35.21 -32.96
C SER A 495 2.31 -34.70 -32.12
N TYR A 496 2.13 -34.40 -30.83
CA TYR A 496 3.02 -34.89 -29.76
C TYR A 496 2.52 -34.59 -28.33
N SER A 497 2.50 -35.68 -27.54
CA SER A 497 2.90 -35.84 -26.13
C SER A 497 2.11 -35.18 -24.99
N SER A 498 1.36 -36.07 -24.32
CA SER A 498 0.67 -35.93 -23.04
C SER A 498 1.57 -35.57 -21.86
N GLY A 499 1.09 -34.63 -21.04
CA GLY A 499 1.49 -34.44 -19.65
C GLY A 499 0.30 -33.87 -18.88
N GLY A 500 -0.48 -34.74 -18.22
CA GLY A 500 -1.70 -34.35 -17.52
C GLY A 500 -1.37 -33.66 -16.19
N GLY A 501 -1.38 -32.32 -16.18
CA GLY A 501 -1.38 -31.53 -14.95
C GLY A 501 -2.81 -31.38 -14.42
N GLY A 502 -3.01 -31.56 -13.11
CA GLY A 502 -4.26 -31.20 -12.44
C GLY A 502 -4.43 -29.69 -12.38
N SER A 503 -5.67 -29.20 -12.28
CA SER A 503 -5.96 -27.80 -11.98
C SER A 503 -6.82 -27.75 -10.73
N PHE A 504 -6.76 -26.65 -9.96
CA PHE A 504 -7.71 -26.43 -8.88
C PHE A 504 -9.13 -26.33 -9.46
N GLY A 505 -10.13 -26.56 -8.60
CA GLY A 505 -11.51 -26.72 -9.03
C GLY A 505 -12.20 -25.45 -9.54
N GLY A 506 -11.56 -24.27 -9.49
CA GLY A 506 -12.08 -23.00 -10.02
C GLY A 506 -12.90 -22.17 -9.02
N GLY A 507 -12.67 -22.34 -7.72
CA GLY A 507 -13.33 -21.59 -6.64
C GLY A 507 -12.90 -20.11 -6.58
N ARG A 508 -13.72 -19.29 -5.91
CA ARG A 508 -13.48 -17.85 -5.73
C ARG A 508 -13.33 -17.49 -4.26
N SER A 509 -12.39 -16.60 -3.97
CA SER A 509 -12.23 -16.04 -2.63
C SER A 509 -13.33 -15.01 -2.37
N GLY A 510 -13.84 -14.98 -1.13
CA GLY A 510 -14.76 -13.94 -0.67
C GLY A 510 -14.08 -12.70 -0.08
N GLY A 511 -12.74 -12.71 -0.01
CA GLY A 511 -11.93 -11.76 0.75
C GLY A 511 -11.82 -12.11 2.24
N GLY A 512 -12.56 -13.13 2.70
CA GLY A 512 -12.51 -13.65 4.06
C GLY A 512 -11.17 -14.33 4.40
N GLY A 513 -10.82 -14.35 5.67
CA GLY A 513 -9.59 -14.96 6.18
C GLY A 513 -8.93 -14.16 7.29
N ALA A 514 -7.73 -14.57 7.68
CA ALA A 514 -7.02 -13.97 8.81
C ALA A 514 -5.51 -13.94 8.58
N GLY A 515 -4.85 -12.89 9.06
CA GLY A 515 -3.40 -12.73 8.95
C GLY A 515 -2.72 -12.31 10.24
N GLY A 516 -1.39 -12.40 10.25
CA GLY A 516 -0.57 -12.01 11.39
C GLY A 516 0.91 -11.90 11.07
N SER A 517 1.68 -11.43 12.06
CA SER A 517 3.15 -11.37 12.03
C SER A 517 3.73 -12.22 13.16
N TRP A 518 4.98 -12.69 13.02
CA TRP A 518 5.65 -13.47 14.08
C TRP A 518 6.97 -12.90 14.56
#